data_AF-A0A9W9KT01-F1
#
_entry.id   AF-A0A9W9KT01-F1
#
_cell.length_a   1.000
_cell.length_b   1.000
_cell.length_c   1.000
_cell.angle_alpha   90.00
_cell.angle_beta   90.00
_cell.angle_gamma   90.00
#
_symmetry.space_group_name_H-M   'P 1'
#
loop_
_entity.id
_entity.type
_entity.pdbx_description
1 polymer ?
#
loop_
_entity_poly.entity_id
_entity_poly.type
_entity_poly.pdbx_seq_one_letter_code
_entity_poly.pdbx_strand_id
1 'polypeptide(L)'
;MLRFKLQDALLLWLAGLFLASQIVLATIDDYFKVSFSESVTGTCAAYDSDLDTFMDDVVTLAEYASEAVKYAQMELDQLSAEDEKKALVARKLFTAYFGIEFDGSAPTEATEDDWDTLTTNIETYETYIETKDYPTKKNSPHLFCKSYGQWFQWSAQALGSDGKGLSDTDGNGLSISDIYSYEYTEGKTNPYWVPAMNNYIFMPSAVPDDVCDYIPPKSEGKILGLCVQGNKQQIEAVDGSDTPVKELSSPENVLLCPSAFDDSNPLQPYNSLDDVESAATEAIEGDGLGGGVQLSVILPRSASLYHEIWHMVTFWYDSGKEIRDAGSEFVGDVTYDLGEVLNLGTEGIVNAQSYMYFAVAYWFYASRTDWGTEVAGTFFTETFEPWTYI
;
A
#
# COMPACT_ATOMS: atom_id res chain seq x y z
N MET A 1 -32.28 -39.50 34.79
CA MET A 1 -33.18 -38.76 33.88
C MET A 1 -32.82 -37.28 33.95
N LEU A 2 -31.78 -36.85 33.23
CA LEU A 2 -31.50 -35.43 33.03
C LEU A 2 -32.19 -35.02 31.72
N ARG A 3 -33.29 -34.28 31.83
CA ARG A 3 -33.87 -33.57 30.68
C ARG A 3 -33.14 -32.24 30.56
N PHE A 4 -32.04 -32.23 29.82
CA PHE A 4 -31.48 -30.98 29.31
C PHE A 4 -32.49 -30.41 28.30
N LYS A 5 -33.02 -29.22 28.60
CA LYS A 5 -34.02 -28.56 27.75
C LYS A 5 -33.30 -28.03 26.51
N LEU A 6 -33.70 -28.55 25.35
CA LEU A 6 -33.25 -28.12 24.02
C LEU A 6 -33.33 -26.59 23.81
N GLN A 7 -34.16 -25.89 24.58
CA GLN A 7 -34.32 -24.44 24.56
C GLN A 7 -33.11 -23.68 25.12
N ASP A 8 -32.39 -24.23 26.10
CA ASP A 8 -31.25 -23.55 26.73
C ASP A 8 -29.99 -23.66 25.84
N ALA A 9 -29.88 -24.74 25.06
CA ALA A 9 -28.81 -24.91 24.07
C ALA A 9 -28.99 -23.98 22.86
N LEU A 10 -30.23 -23.71 22.44
CA LEU A 10 -30.53 -22.83 21.30
C LEU A 10 -30.23 -21.36 21.61
N LEU A 11 -30.48 -20.92 22.84
CA LEU A 11 -30.19 -19.55 23.31
C LEU A 11 -28.68 -19.29 23.47
N LEU A 12 -27.91 -20.29 23.89
CA LEU A 12 -26.44 -20.22 23.91
C LEU A 12 -25.84 -20.21 22.49
N TRP A 13 -26.46 -20.92 21.54
CA TRP A 13 -26.05 -20.91 20.13
C TRP A 13 -26.37 -19.56 19.44
N LEU A 14 -27.54 -18.98 19.73
CA LEU A 14 -27.92 -17.65 19.23
C LEU A 14 -27.11 -16.52 19.87
N ALA A 15 -26.73 -16.63 21.15
CA ALA A 15 -25.81 -15.68 21.79
C ALA A 15 -24.37 -15.82 21.27
N GLY A 16 -23.93 -17.02 20.88
CA GLY A 16 -22.66 -17.24 20.19
C GLY A 16 -22.65 -16.70 18.76
N LEU A 17 -23.79 -16.75 18.05
CA LEU A 17 -23.97 -16.12 16.73
C LEU A 17 -24.05 -14.59 16.78
N PHE A 18 -24.43 -13.98 17.91
CA PHE A 18 -24.38 -12.53 18.10
C PHE A 18 -23.00 -12.00 18.55
N LEU A 19 -22.06 -12.90 18.87
CA LEU A 19 -20.64 -12.59 19.01
C LEU A 19 -19.86 -12.80 17.69
N ALA A 20 -20.53 -13.29 16.64
CA ALA A 20 -19.99 -13.31 15.29
C ALA A 20 -20.23 -11.94 14.64
N SER A 21 -19.12 -11.31 14.24
CA SER A 21 -19.03 -10.17 13.33
C SER A 21 -19.83 -8.91 13.73
N GLN A 22 -19.38 -8.20 14.76
CA GLN A 22 -19.31 -6.75 14.55
C GLN A 22 -18.15 -6.53 13.60
N ILE A 23 -18.45 -6.52 12.30
CA ILE A 23 -17.55 -5.94 11.30
C ILE A 23 -17.48 -4.47 11.71
N VAL A 24 -16.48 -4.12 12.50
CA VAL A 24 -16.10 -2.73 12.66
C VAL A 24 -15.49 -2.40 11.31
N LEU A 25 -16.23 -1.68 10.48
CA LEU A 25 -15.70 -1.15 9.22
C LEU A 25 -14.42 -0.38 9.57
N ALA A 26 -13.32 -0.79 8.96
CA ALA A 26 -12.05 -0.10 9.09
C ALA A 26 -12.23 1.33 8.58
N THR A 27 -11.98 2.33 9.43
CA THR A 27 -11.95 3.72 8.96
C THR A 27 -10.51 4.15 8.71
N ILE A 28 -10.31 5.08 7.79
CA ILE A 28 -8.96 5.52 7.44
C ILE A 28 -8.19 6.12 8.63
N ASP A 29 -8.91 6.74 9.58
CA ASP A 29 -8.36 7.31 10.81
C ASP A 29 -7.80 6.27 11.80
N ASP A 30 -8.18 4.99 11.66
CA ASP A 30 -7.58 3.90 12.44
C ASP A 30 -6.13 3.63 12.00
N TYR A 31 -5.81 3.92 10.73
CA TYR A 31 -4.56 3.57 10.06
C TYR A 31 -3.60 4.75 9.93
N PHE A 32 -4.15 5.95 9.74
CA PHE A 32 -3.40 7.17 9.47
C PHE A 32 -3.85 8.33 10.35
N LYS A 33 -2.95 9.29 10.56
CA LYS A 33 -3.32 10.64 10.97
C LYS A 33 -3.81 11.41 9.75
N VAL A 34 -5.11 11.64 9.68
CA VAL A 34 -5.75 12.37 8.57
C VAL A 34 -6.29 13.71 9.07
N SER A 35 -6.31 14.71 8.20
CA SER A 35 -7.01 15.97 8.48
C SER A 35 -8.16 16.18 7.53
N PHE A 36 -9.38 16.20 8.07
CA PHE A 36 -10.61 16.54 7.35
C PHE A 36 -11.03 18.02 7.52
N SER A 37 -10.13 18.87 8.02
CA SER A 37 -10.39 20.31 8.10
C SER A 37 -9.94 21.01 6.82
N GLU A 38 -10.88 21.69 6.14
CA GLU A 38 -10.59 22.47 4.92
C GLU A 38 -9.49 23.54 5.09
N SER A 39 -9.21 23.95 6.33
CA SER A 39 -8.19 24.94 6.66
C SER A 39 -6.76 24.38 6.75
N VAL A 40 -6.59 23.06 6.72
CA VAL A 40 -5.30 22.38 6.86
C VAL A 40 -4.72 22.05 5.48
N THR A 41 -3.47 22.42 5.25
CA THR A 41 -2.74 22.06 4.02
C THR A 41 -2.65 20.53 3.87
N GLY A 42 -2.87 20.02 2.65
CA GLY A 42 -2.89 18.58 2.38
C GLY A 42 -4.16 17.85 2.87
N THR A 43 -5.20 18.57 3.31
CA THR A 43 -6.44 17.99 3.84
C THR A 43 -7.15 17.02 2.88
N CYS A 44 -7.78 16.01 3.49
CA CYS A 44 -8.64 15.02 2.86
C CYS A 44 -10.14 15.31 3.00
N ALA A 45 -10.54 16.52 3.41
CA ALA A 45 -11.94 16.89 3.65
C ALA A 45 -12.91 16.57 2.50
N ALA A 46 -12.42 16.58 1.26
CA ALA A 46 -13.23 16.31 0.07
C ALA A 46 -13.44 14.82 -0.23
N TYR A 47 -12.72 13.92 0.45
CA TYR A 47 -12.60 12.50 0.08
C TYR A 47 -12.84 11.55 1.26
N ASP A 48 -13.45 12.02 2.35
CA ASP A 48 -13.69 11.24 3.58
C ASP A 48 -14.37 9.89 3.29
N SER A 49 -15.48 9.91 2.54
CA SER A 49 -16.17 8.67 2.15
C SER A 49 -15.35 7.77 1.25
N ASP A 50 -14.59 8.35 0.32
CA ASP A 50 -13.79 7.56 -0.63
C ASP A 50 -12.63 6.87 0.09
N LEU A 51 -12.03 7.53 1.09
CA LEU A 51 -10.92 6.97 1.86
C LEU A 51 -11.32 5.79 2.74
N ASP A 52 -12.50 5.84 3.37
CA ASP A 52 -13.00 4.70 4.12
C ASP A 52 -13.28 3.51 3.19
N THR A 53 -13.86 3.76 2.01
CA THR A 53 -14.02 2.72 0.97
C THR A 53 -12.68 2.19 0.48
N PHE A 54 -11.69 3.06 0.26
CA PHE A 54 -10.37 2.64 -0.18
C PHE A 54 -9.68 1.78 0.88
N MET A 55 -9.83 2.13 2.16
CA MET A 55 -9.26 1.35 3.24
C MET A 55 -9.93 -0.02 3.37
N ASP A 56 -11.25 -0.12 3.21
CA ASP A 56 -11.98 -1.40 3.21
C ASP A 56 -11.49 -2.33 2.09
N ASP A 57 -11.32 -1.78 0.88
CA ASP A 57 -10.71 -2.50 -0.25
C ASP A 57 -9.27 -2.93 0.05
N VAL A 58 -8.47 -2.06 0.70
CA VAL A 58 -7.09 -2.39 1.09
C VAL A 58 -7.05 -3.56 2.06
N VAL A 59 -7.93 -3.58 3.07
CA VAL A 59 -8.06 -4.70 4.01
C VAL A 59 -8.40 -5.97 3.25
N THR A 60 -9.40 -5.90 2.37
CA THR A 60 -9.82 -7.02 1.53
C THR A 60 -8.66 -7.56 0.69
N LEU A 61 -7.96 -6.71 -0.05
CA LEU A 61 -6.83 -7.12 -0.90
C LEU A 61 -5.68 -7.74 -0.08
N ALA A 62 -5.42 -7.26 1.14
CA ALA A 62 -4.42 -7.84 2.02
C ALA A 62 -4.82 -9.24 2.51
N GLU A 63 -6.09 -9.43 2.89
CA GLU A 63 -6.63 -10.73 3.28
C GLU A 63 -6.51 -11.74 2.14
N TYR A 64 -6.85 -11.34 0.92
CA TYR A 64 -6.74 -12.20 -0.27
C TYR A 64 -5.28 -12.51 -0.64
N ALA A 65 -4.35 -11.55 -0.49
CA ALA A 65 -2.93 -11.82 -0.69
C ALA A 65 -2.39 -12.85 0.33
N SER A 66 -2.77 -12.73 1.60
CA SER A 66 -2.41 -13.70 2.65
C SER A 66 -3.08 -15.07 2.44
N GLU A 67 -4.34 -15.09 2.02
CA GLU A 67 -5.05 -16.31 1.62
C GLU A 67 -4.29 -17.04 0.50
N ALA A 68 -3.83 -16.32 -0.53
CA ALA A 68 -3.08 -16.91 -1.62
C ALA A 68 -1.77 -17.57 -1.14
N VAL A 69 -1.02 -16.93 -0.23
CA VAL A 69 0.17 -17.53 0.40
C VAL A 69 -0.18 -18.85 1.07
N LYS A 70 -1.23 -18.85 1.91
CA LYS A 70 -1.69 -20.04 2.64
C LYS A 70 -2.03 -21.18 1.68
N TYR A 71 -2.82 -20.91 0.63
CA TYR A 71 -3.22 -21.92 -0.35
C TYR A 71 -2.05 -22.43 -1.21
N ALA A 72 -1.11 -21.57 -1.60
CA ALA A 72 0.05 -21.97 -2.38
C ALA A 72 0.88 -23.05 -1.65
N GLN A 73 0.92 -23.01 -0.31
CA GLN A 73 1.66 -23.93 0.55
C GLN A 73 0.91 -25.23 0.90
N MET A 74 -0.34 -25.41 0.48
CA MET A 74 -1.13 -26.59 0.85
C MET A 74 -0.88 -27.80 -0.07
N GLU A 75 -0.76 -29.00 0.50
CA GLU A 75 -0.66 -30.24 -0.28
C GLU A 75 -1.97 -30.55 -1.01
N LEU A 76 -1.93 -30.66 -2.34
CA LEU A 76 -3.13 -30.79 -3.19
C LEU A 76 -3.94 -32.05 -2.87
N ASP A 77 -3.29 -33.15 -2.49
CA ASP A 77 -3.96 -34.42 -2.18
C ASP A 77 -4.77 -34.41 -0.87
N GLN A 78 -4.66 -33.34 -0.09
CA GLN A 78 -5.39 -33.13 1.17
C GLN A 78 -6.53 -32.13 1.05
N LEU A 79 -6.70 -31.51 -0.12
CA LEU A 79 -7.66 -30.43 -0.34
C LEU A 79 -9.00 -30.94 -0.85
N SER A 80 -10.04 -30.14 -0.59
CA SER A 80 -11.29 -30.29 -1.33
C SER A 80 -11.06 -29.92 -2.81
N ALA A 81 -11.96 -30.34 -3.71
CA ALA A 81 -11.85 -30.00 -5.13
C ALA A 81 -11.95 -28.48 -5.41
N GLU A 82 -12.47 -27.71 -4.46
CA GLU A 82 -12.55 -26.25 -4.53
C GLU A 82 -11.24 -25.62 -4.05
N ASP A 83 -10.76 -26.06 -2.90
CA ASP A 83 -9.48 -25.62 -2.31
C ASP A 83 -8.27 -25.99 -3.20
N GLU A 84 -8.31 -27.14 -3.87
CA GLU A 84 -7.29 -27.56 -4.84
C GLU A 84 -7.13 -26.52 -5.96
N LYS A 85 -8.25 -25.95 -6.43
CA LYS A 85 -8.20 -24.90 -7.46
C LYS A 85 -7.61 -23.61 -6.92
N LYS A 86 -8.00 -23.20 -5.70
CA LYS A 86 -7.40 -22.02 -5.03
C LYS A 86 -5.88 -22.16 -4.92
N ALA A 87 -5.40 -23.32 -4.48
CA ALA A 87 -3.97 -23.63 -4.41
C ALA A 87 -3.27 -23.54 -5.77
N LEU A 88 -3.86 -24.13 -6.83
CA LEU A 88 -3.29 -24.07 -8.17
C LEU A 88 -3.28 -22.65 -8.76
N VAL A 89 -4.35 -21.88 -8.55
CA VAL A 89 -4.42 -20.48 -8.99
C VAL A 89 -3.40 -19.62 -8.27
N ALA A 90 -3.31 -19.74 -6.94
CA ALA A 90 -2.34 -19.02 -6.15
C ALA A 90 -0.90 -19.26 -6.67
N ARG A 91 -0.53 -20.54 -6.88
CA ARG A 91 0.80 -20.88 -7.44
C ARG A 91 1.03 -20.28 -8.81
N LYS A 92 0.05 -20.39 -9.73
CA LYS A 92 0.18 -19.81 -11.07
C LYS A 92 0.31 -18.28 -11.03
N LEU A 93 -0.40 -17.58 -10.14
CA LEU A 93 -0.25 -16.14 -9.96
C LEU A 93 1.10 -15.78 -9.35
N PHE A 94 1.59 -16.53 -8.36
CA PHE A 94 2.94 -16.32 -7.82
C PHE A 94 4.03 -16.52 -8.88
N THR A 95 3.88 -17.51 -9.76
CA THR A 95 4.77 -17.67 -10.91
C THR A 95 4.66 -16.50 -11.89
N ALA A 96 3.46 -16.02 -12.20
CA ALA A 96 3.24 -14.97 -13.19
C ALA A 96 3.75 -13.59 -12.74
N TYR A 97 3.50 -13.20 -11.48
CA TYR A 97 3.80 -11.85 -10.98
C TYR A 97 5.15 -11.74 -10.28
N PHE A 98 5.68 -12.86 -9.77
CA PHE A 98 6.90 -12.87 -8.96
C PHE A 98 7.92 -13.93 -9.40
N GLY A 99 7.66 -14.67 -10.49
CA GLY A 99 8.59 -15.68 -10.99
C GLY A 99 8.82 -16.87 -10.06
N ILE A 100 8.00 -17.07 -9.02
CA ILE A 100 8.18 -18.17 -8.07
C ILE A 100 7.79 -19.49 -8.74
N GLU A 101 8.70 -20.46 -8.74
CA GLU A 101 8.47 -21.80 -9.25
C GLU A 101 8.15 -22.75 -8.09
N PHE A 102 7.25 -23.72 -8.30
CA PHE A 102 6.82 -24.68 -7.26
C PHE A 102 7.09 -26.13 -7.68
N ASP A 103 7.56 -26.95 -6.73
CA ASP A 103 7.56 -28.42 -6.81
C ASP A 103 6.57 -28.97 -5.77
N GLY A 104 5.36 -29.30 -6.22
CA GLY A 104 4.26 -29.63 -5.32
C GLY A 104 3.78 -28.39 -4.55
N SER A 105 3.84 -28.45 -3.21
CA SER A 105 3.44 -27.36 -2.29
C SER A 105 4.58 -26.42 -1.92
N ALA A 106 5.82 -26.78 -2.23
CA ALA A 106 7.00 -26.02 -1.86
C ALA A 106 7.51 -25.19 -3.05
N PRO A 107 8.09 -24.00 -2.81
CA PRO A 107 8.90 -23.34 -3.83
C PRO A 107 10.08 -24.24 -4.21
N THR A 108 10.54 -24.15 -5.46
CA THR A 108 11.76 -24.85 -5.88
C THR A 108 12.98 -24.26 -5.21
N GLU A 109 14.08 -25.04 -5.12
CA GLU A 109 15.37 -24.56 -4.60
C GLU A 109 15.87 -23.29 -5.33
N ALA A 110 15.46 -23.09 -6.59
CA ALA A 110 15.87 -21.93 -7.38
C ALA A 110 15.19 -20.61 -6.92
N THR A 111 14.04 -20.69 -6.26
CA THR A 111 13.22 -19.52 -5.86
C THR A 111 12.81 -19.58 -4.38
N GLU A 112 13.49 -20.37 -3.55
CA GLU A 112 13.18 -20.53 -2.13
C GLU A 112 13.46 -19.24 -1.34
N ASP A 113 14.64 -18.64 -1.52
CA ASP A 113 15.00 -17.36 -0.88
C ASP A 113 14.04 -16.22 -1.31
N ASP A 114 13.71 -16.18 -2.61
CA ASP A 114 12.75 -15.23 -3.19
C ASP A 114 11.35 -15.38 -2.58
N TRP A 115 10.90 -16.63 -2.39
CA TRP A 115 9.64 -16.95 -1.72
C TRP A 115 9.63 -16.50 -0.25
N ASP A 116 10.73 -16.68 0.48
CA ASP A 116 10.85 -16.26 1.87
C ASP A 116 10.78 -14.72 2.00
N THR A 117 11.46 -13.98 1.11
CA THR A 117 11.35 -12.52 1.05
C THR A 117 9.94 -12.08 0.69
N LEU A 118 9.33 -12.69 -0.33
CA LEU A 118 7.97 -12.38 -0.77
C LEU A 118 6.94 -12.58 0.35
N THR A 119 6.99 -13.72 1.03
CA THR A 119 6.06 -14.03 2.13
C THR A 119 6.29 -13.12 3.34
N THR A 120 7.54 -12.81 3.68
CA THR A 120 7.87 -11.82 4.73
C THR A 120 7.27 -10.44 4.42
N ASN A 121 7.32 -9.99 3.16
CA ASN A 121 6.72 -8.74 2.74
C ASN A 121 5.20 -8.77 2.91
N ILE A 122 4.52 -9.85 2.49
CA ILE A 122 3.06 -10.03 2.66
C ILE A 122 2.67 -10.08 4.15
N GLU A 123 3.40 -10.82 4.97
CA GLU A 123 3.17 -10.89 6.42
C GLU A 123 3.36 -9.54 7.11
N THR A 124 4.33 -8.73 6.66
CA THR A 124 4.55 -7.37 7.16
C THR A 124 3.37 -6.47 6.82
N TYR A 125 2.86 -6.56 5.59
CA TYR A 125 1.68 -5.82 5.16
C TYR A 125 0.43 -6.26 5.95
N GLU A 126 0.19 -7.55 6.09
CA GLU A 126 -0.93 -8.11 6.90
C GLU A 126 -0.83 -7.66 8.36
N THR A 127 0.36 -7.69 8.95
CA THR A 127 0.61 -7.20 10.32
C THR A 127 0.20 -5.74 10.47
N TYR A 128 0.50 -4.89 9.48
CA TYR A 128 0.05 -3.50 9.48
C TYR A 128 -1.47 -3.42 9.39
N ILE A 129 -2.12 -4.21 8.55
CA ILE A 129 -3.59 -4.21 8.45
C ILE A 129 -4.26 -4.60 9.78
N GLU A 130 -3.76 -5.65 10.43
CA GLU A 130 -4.35 -6.17 11.66
C GLU A 130 -4.04 -5.28 12.86
N THR A 131 -2.76 -4.99 13.07
CA THR A 131 -2.24 -4.40 14.32
C THR A 131 -1.85 -2.94 14.19
N LYS A 132 -1.85 -2.41 12.96
CA LYS A 132 -1.40 -1.06 12.63
C LYS A 132 0.08 -0.89 12.95
N ASP A 133 0.84 -1.98 13.06
CA ASP A 133 2.26 -1.96 13.38
C ASP A 133 3.09 -2.48 12.21
N TYR A 134 4.34 -2.05 12.13
CA TYR A 134 5.32 -2.54 11.17
C TYR A 134 6.72 -2.31 11.74
N PRO A 135 7.75 -3.05 11.29
CA PRO A 135 9.05 -3.14 11.99
C PRO A 135 9.69 -1.81 12.38
N THR A 136 9.44 -0.75 11.61
CA THR A 136 10.06 0.57 11.78
C THR A 136 9.11 1.66 12.25
N LYS A 137 7.84 1.33 12.53
CA LYS A 137 6.84 2.30 12.98
C LYS A 137 7.29 2.99 14.27
N LYS A 138 7.49 4.31 14.21
CA LYS A 138 7.79 5.13 15.40
C LYS A 138 6.59 5.97 15.83
N ASN A 139 5.81 6.42 14.86
CA ASN A 139 4.64 7.25 15.03
C ASN A 139 3.56 6.76 14.06
N SER A 140 2.30 7.13 14.29
CA SER A 140 1.27 6.89 13.28
C SER A 140 1.61 7.65 11.98
N PRO A 141 1.55 6.98 10.82
CA PRO A 141 1.81 7.63 9.54
C PRO A 141 0.75 8.69 9.25
N HIS A 142 1.08 9.67 8.42
CA HIS A 142 0.13 10.67 7.95
C HIS A 142 -0.42 10.31 6.57
N LEU A 143 -1.68 10.65 6.31
CA LEU A 143 -2.26 10.61 4.97
C LEU A 143 -2.67 12.02 4.55
N PHE A 144 -2.23 12.41 3.36
CA PHE A 144 -2.58 13.67 2.71
C PHE A 144 -3.30 13.38 1.40
N CYS A 145 -4.23 14.25 1.01
CA CYS A 145 -5.00 14.07 -0.23
C CYS A 145 -4.77 15.17 -1.29
N LYS A 146 -3.80 16.05 -1.01
CA LYS A 146 -3.36 17.18 -1.83
C LYS A 146 -1.92 17.49 -1.47
N SER A 147 -1.22 18.29 -2.28
CA SER A 147 0.10 18.80 -1.91
C SER A 147 0.08 19.40 -0.49
N TYR A 148 1.04 18.95 0.31
CA TYR A 148 1.03 19.06 1.78
C TYR A 148 2.23 19.84 2.31
N GLY A 149 3.16 20.21 1.44
CA GLY A 149 4.40 20.88 1.79
C GLY A 149 4.61 22.19 1.03
N GLN A 150 5.43 23.06 1.60
CA GLN A 150 5.94 24.26 0.94
C GLN A 150 7.43 24.09 0.69
N TRP A 151 7.88 24.37 -0.54
CA TRP A 151 9.29 24.35 -0.89
C TRP A 151 10.08 25.45 -0.18
N PHE A 152 11.31 25.11 0.26
CA PHE A 152 12.29 26.04 0.81
C PHE A 152 13.64 25.91 0.10
N GLN A 153 14.42 27.00 0.10
CA GLN A 153 15.83 26.92 -0.28
C GLN A 153 16.64 26.27 0.84
N TRP A 154 17.66 25.48 0.49
CA TRP A 154 18.58 24.87 1.47
C TRP A 154 19.26 25.87 2.42
N SER A 155 19.50 27.10 1.95
CA SER A 155 20.06 28.19 2.76
C SER A 155 19.05 28.91 3.65
N ALA A 156 17.76 28.57 3.59
CA ALA A 156 16.76 29.13 4.48
C ALA A 156 17.00 28.66 5.92
N GLN A 157 16.53 29.45 6.91
CA GLN A 157 16.59 29.04 8.30
C GLN A 157 15.75 27.79 8.52
N ALA A 158 16.34 26.76 9.12
CA ALA A 158 15.65 25.52 9.47
C ALA A 158 14.57 25.79 10.52
N LEU A 159 13.45 25.08 10.40
CA LEU A 159 12.35 25.14 11.35
C LEU A 159 12.42 23.94 12.30
N GLY A 160 12.16 24.17 13.58
CA GLY A 160 12.06 23.15 14.61
C GLY A 160 10.67 22.53 14.68
N SER A 161 10.49 21.57 15.59
CA SER A 161 9.20 20.90 15.81
C SER A 161 8.09 21.83 16.34
N ASP A 162 8.44 23.04 16.80
CA ASP A 162 7.52 24.12 17.18
C ASP A 162 7.12 25.03 16.01
N GLY A 163 7.65 24.76 14.80
CA GLY A 163 7.44 25.53 13.59
C GLY A 163 8.20 26.87 13.55
N LYS A 164 9.12 27.11 14.50
CA LYS A 164 9.95 28.33 14.53
C LYS A 164 11.38 28.05 14.08
N GLY A 165 12.11 29.12 13.75
CA GLY A 165 13.50 29.03 13.33
C GLY A 165 14.40 28.44 14.42
N LEU A 166 15.25 27.50 14.03
CA LEU A 166 16.30 26.93 14.88
C LEU A 166 17.53 27.85 14.91
N SER A 167 18.23 27.85 16.03
CA SER A 167 19.54 28.48 16.18
C SER A 167 20.53 27.59 16.94
N ASP A 168 21.82 27.87 16.79
CA ASP A 168 22.86 27.28 17.63
C ASP A 168 22.79 27.83 19.08
N THR A 169 23.67 27.33 19.95
CA THR A 169 23.73 27.77 21.35
C THR A 169 24.20 29.22 21.54
N ASP A 170 24.75 29.84 20.50
CA ASP A 170 25.20 31.23 20.49
C ASP A 170 24.12 32.17 19.90
N GLY A 171 22.98 31.63 19.48
CA GLY A 171 21.85 32.37 18.92
C GLY A 171 21.94 32.67 17.42
N ASN A 172 22.88 32.06 16.69
CA ASN A 172 22.94 32.18 15.23
C ASN A 172 21.95 31.21 14.59
N GLY A 173 21.14 31.69 13.63
CA GLY A 173 20.19 30.84 12.91
C GLY A 173 20.89 29.71 12.15
N LEU A 174 20.37 28.49 12.27
CA LEU A 174 20.86 27.31 11.55
C LEU A 174 20.07 27.16 10.24
N SER A 175 20.76 26.89 9.14
CA SER A 175 20.12 26.64 7.85
C SER A 175 19.63 25.19 7.71
N ILE A 176 18.73 24.93 6.76
CA ILE A 176 18.29 23.56 6.45
C ILE A 176 19.50 22.69 6.06
N SER A 177 20.44 23.22 5.28
CA SER A 177 21.67 22.50 4.93
C SER A 177 22.59 22.21 6.10
N ASP A 178 22.60 23.04 7.14
CA ASP A 178 23.40 22.78 8.36
C ASP A 178 22.83 21.58 9.13
N ILE A 179 21.49 21.51 9.20
CA ILE A 179 20.79 20.45 9.94
C ILE A 179 20.76 19.13 9.18
N TYR A 180 20.43 19.16 7.89
CA TYR A 180 20.16 17.98 7.06
C TYR A 180 21.24 17.78 5.98
N SER A 181 22.50 18.00 6.35
CA SER A 181 23.65 17.92 5.42
C SER A 181 23.80 16.56 4.71
N TYR A 182 23.26 15.48 5.27
CA TYR A 182 23.28 14.14 4.67
C TYR A 182 22.24 13.95 3.56
N GLU A 183 21.10 14.66 3.63
CA GLU A 183 20.08 14.72 2.58
C GLU A 183 20.44 15.73 1.50
N TYR A 184 21.30 16.69 1.84
CA TYR A 184 21.76 17.72 0.93
C TYR A 184 22.63 17.12 -0.16
N THR A 185 22.02 16.89 -1.32
CA THR A 185 22.75 16.68 -2.56
C THR A 185 22.44 17.81 -3.50
N GLU A 186 23.42 18.69 -3.72
CA GLU A 186 23.26 19.91 -4.52
C GLU A 186 22.57 19.61 -5.86
N GLY A 187 21.44 20.28 -6.08
CA GLY A 187 20.65 20.17 -7.31
C GLY A 187 19.87 18.86 -7.49
N LYS A 188 19.90 17.92 -6.53
CA LYS A 188 19.17 16.65 -6.63
C LYS A 188 17.96 16.55 -5.72
N THR A 189 17.98 17.19 -4.57
CA THR A 189 16.90 17.14 -3.57
C THR A 189 16.48 18.54 -3.16
N ASN A 190 15.20 18.69 -2.85
CA ASN A 190 14.56 19.92 -2.42
C ASN A 190 13.84 19.69 -1.08
N PRO A 191 14.00 20.58 -0.08
CA PRO A 191 13.30 20.46 1.19
C PRO A 191 11.89 21.07 1.07
N TYR A 192 10.90 20.32 1.54
CA TYR A 192 9.51 20.80 1.66
C TYR A 192 9.12 20.75 3.13
N TRP A 193 8.74 21.91 3.68
CA TRP A 193 8.19 21.99 5.03
C TRP A 193 6.74 21.56 5.03
N VAL A 194 6.37 20.62 5.91
CA VAL A 194 5.02 20.10 6.08
C VAL A 194 4.46 20.61 7.41
N PRO A 195 3.60 21.65 7.42
CA PRO A 195 3.09 22.24 8.65
C PRO A 195 2.33 21.26 9.54
N ALA A 196 1.59 20.32 8.95
CA ALA A 196 0.82 19.32 9.70
C ALA A 196 1.70 18.35 10.50
N MET A 197 2.96 18.19 10.11
CA MET A 197 3.94 17.31 10.75
C MET A 197 4.99 18.10 11.54
N ASN A 198 5.04 19.42 11.38
CA ASN A 198 6.14 20.28 11.82
C ASN A 198 7.52 19.68 11.47
N ASN A 199 7.68 19.23 10.23
CA ASN A 199 8.94 18.66 9.76
C ASN A 199 9.18 18.90 8.27
N TYR A 200 10.41 18.67 7.83
CA TYR A 200 10.80 18.64 6.43
C TYR A 200 10.72 17.23 5.85
N ILE A 201 10.24 17.17 4.63
CA ILE A 201 10.45 16.05 3.71
C ILE A 201 11.41 16.47 2.60
N PHE A 202 12.12 15.52 2.01
CA PHE A 202 13.10 15.78 0.96
C PHE A 202 12.69 15.05 -0.30
N MET A 203 12.45 15.82 -1.37
CA MET A 203 11.93 15.31 -2.63
C MET A 203 12.95 15.52 -3.74
N PRO A 204 12.98 14.67 -4.79
CA PRO A 204 13.81 14.91 -5.97
C PRO A 204 13.58 16.31 -6.55
N SER A 205 14.63 16.97 -7.04
CA SER A 205 14.54 18.34 -7.58
C SER A 205 13.69 18.47 -8.84
N ALA A 206 13.35 17.34 -9.47
CA ALA A 206 12.42 17.26 -10.59
C ALA A 206 10.95 17.42 -10.15
N VAL A 207 10.65 17.29 -8.85
CA VAL A 207 9.30 17.46 -8.30
C VAL A 207 8.99 18.96 -8.26
N PRO A 208 7.86 19.41 -8.83
CA PRO A 208 7.47 20.82 -8.83
C PRO A 208 7.00 21.29 -7.43
N ASP A 209 6.62 22.56 -7.33
CA ASP A 209 6.10 23.14 -6.07
C ASP A 209 4.84 22.40 -5.58
N ASP A 210 3.96 22.01 -6.51
CA ASP A 210 2.85 21.10 -6.24
C ASP A 210 3.30 19.67 -6.50
N VAL A 211 3.48 18.87 -5.43
CA VAL A 211 3.93 17.48 -5.54
C VAL A 211 3.01 16.66 -6.46
N CYS A 212 1.70 16.95 -6.47
CA CYS A 212 0.73 16.25 -7.31
C CYS A 212 0.80 16.60 -8.81
N ASP A 213 1.58 17.62 -9.18
CA ASP A 213 1.88 17.92 -10.58
C ASP A 213 3.10 17.16 -11.10
N TYR A 214 3.75 16.35 -10.25
CA TYR A 214 4.88 15.53 -10.67
C TYR A 214 4.46 14.45 -11.67
N ILE A 215 5.25 14.31 -12.73
CA ILE A 215 5.09 13.28 -13.77
C ILE A 215 6.33 12.38 -13.69
N PRO A 216 6.18 11.14 -13.19
CA PRO A 216 7.30 10.21 -13.09
C PRO A 216 7.89 9.89 -14.47
N PRO A 217 9.21 9.64 -14.55
CA PRO A 217 9.80 9.09 -15.76
C PRO A 217 9.09 7.80 -16.18
N LYS A 218 8.68 7.70 -17.45
CA LYS A 218 7.94 6.56 -18.03
C LYS A 218 6.48 6.40 -17.58
N SER A 219 5.92 7.34 -16.82
CA SER A 219 4.47 7.37 -16.60
C SER A 219 3.75 8.13 -17.73
N GLU A 220 2.52 7.69 -18.04
CA GLU A 220 1.63 8.39 -18.98
C GLU A 220 0.89 9.58 -18.35
N GLY A 221 1.04 9.80 -17.04
CA GLY A 221 0.28 10.80 -16.29
C GLY A 221 0.99 11.35 -15.06
N LYS A 222 0.28 12.24 -14.36
CA LYS A 222 0.68 12.70 -13.03
C LYS A 222 0.65 11.55 -12.04
N ILE A 223 1.43 11.65 -10.96
CA ILE A 223 1.34 10.69 -9.86
C ILE A 223 -0.09 10.60 -9.31
N LEU A 224 -0.49 9.39 -8.93
CA LEU A 224 -1.74 9.13 -8.21
C LEU A 224 -1.48 9.09 -6.71
N GLY A 225 -0.37 8.46 -6.31
CA GLY A 225 0.08 8.41 -4.94
C GLY A 225 1.58 8.70 -4.83
N LEU A 226 2.01 8.85 -3.59
CA LEU A 226 3.41 8.87 -3.20
C LEU A 226 3.54 8.52 -1.72
N CYS A 227 4.42 7.59 -1.40
CA CYS A 227 4.91 7.39 -0.05
C CYS A 227 6.24 8.11 0.16
N VAL A 228 6.29 8.98 1.17
CA VAL A 228 7.52 9.59 1.66
C VAL A 228 7.86 9.05 3.03
N GLN A 229 9.11 8.65 3.17
CA GLN A 229 9.57 7.91 4.32
C GLN A 229 9.82 8.83 5.51
N GLY A 230 9.73 8.25 6.70
CA GLY A 230 10.16 8.92 7.91
C GLY A 230 11.68 9.19 7.89
N ASN A 231 12.10 10.25 8.58
CA ASN A 231 13.51 10.56 8.77
C ASN A 231 13.80 10.84 10.24
N LYS A 232 15.05 10.69 10.64
CA LYS A 232 15.50 10.97 12.01
C LYS A 232 16.86 11.64 11.95
N GLN A 233 16.96 12.84 12.53
CA GLN A 233 18.19 13.61 12.55
C GLN A 233 18.55 14.03 13.98
N GLN A 234 19.75 13.64 14.42
CA GLN A 234 20.33 14.14 15.67
C GLN A 234 20.91 15.52 15.44
N ILE A 235 20.57 16.47 16.30
CA ILE A 235 20.98 17.87 16.15
C ILE A 235 21.38 18.45 17.50
N GLU A 236 22.14 19.54 17.48
CA GLU A 236 22.38 20.36 18.65
C GLU A 236 21.92 21.78 18.33
N ALA A 237 20.66 22.08 18.63
CA ALA A 237 20.07 23.40 18.39
C ALA A 237 19.19 23.84 19.57
N VAL A 238 18.74 25.08 19.52
CA VAL A 238 17.63 25.59 20.33
C VAL A 238 16.50 26.06 19.42
N ASP A 239 15.26 25.89 19.86
CA ASP A 239 14.08 26.38 19.15
C ASP A 239 13.79 27.86 19.46
N GLY A 240 12.71 28.40 18.88
CA GLY A 240 12.31 29.79 19.11
C GLY A 240 11.77 30.10 20.51
N SER A 241 11.92 29.18 21.46
CA SER A 241 11.67 29.34 22.90
C SER A 241 12.92 29.13 23.76
N ASP A 242 14.11 29.06 23.15
CA ASP A 242 15.39 28.71 23.76
C ASP A 242 15.41 27.30 24.37
N THR A 243 14.50 26.41 23.95
CA THR A 243 14.46 25.03 24.42
C THR A 243 15.44 24.19 23.59
N PRO A 244 16.33 23.39 24.22
CA PRO A 244 17.23 22.52 23.49
C PRO A 244 16.48 21.47 22.66
N VAL A 245 16.75 21.47 21.36
CA VAL A 245 16.29 20.45 20.41
C VAL A 245 17.48 19.54 20.13
N LYS A 246 17.31 18.25 20.42
CA LYS A 246 18.34 17.23 20.23
C LYS A 246 18.08 16.31 19.06
N GLU A 247 16.85 16.31 18.58
CA GLU A 247 16.37 15.37 17.59
C GLU A 247 15.19 15.96 16.82
N LEU A 248 15.21 15.79 15.50
CA LEU A 248 14.06 15.97 14.63
C LEU A 248 13.69 14.60 14.06
N SER A 249 12.40 14.27 14.08
CA SER A 249 11.89 12.98 13.62
C SER A 249 10.62 13.20 12.82
N SER A 250 10.60 12.71 11.59
CA SER A 250 9.43 12.75 10.71
C SER A 250 8.80 11.37 10.67
N PRO A 251 7.47 11.25 10.87
CA PRO A 251 6.78 10.02 10.51
C PRO A 251 6.80 9.81 9.00
N GLU A 252 6.54 8.57 8.61
CA GLU A 252 6.15 8.14 7.29
C GLU A 252 4.85 8.84 6.88
N ASN A 253 4.69 9.12 5.59
CA ASN A 253 3.52 9.77 5.06
C ASN A 253 3.16 9.27 3.67
N VAL A 254 1.87 9.08 3.46
CA VAL A 254 1.28 8.77 2.16
C VAL A 254 0.57 10.02 1.66
N LEU A 255 0.76 10.33 0.38
CA LEU A 255 -0.01 11.31 -0.36
C LEU A 255 -0.82 10.57 -1.41
N LEU A 256 -2.14 10.79 -1.43
CA LEU A 256 -2.98 10.48 -2.57
C LEU A 256 -3.35 11.78 -3.27
N CYS A 257 -2.98 11.93 -4.53
CA CYS A 257 -3.28 13.14 -5.28
C CYS A 257 -4.75 13.17 -5.72
N PRO A 258 -5.33 14.36 -5.99
CA PRO A 258 -6.71 14.48 -6.47
C PRO A 258 -7.04 13.58 -7.68
N SER A 259 -6.06 13.29 -8.53
CA SER A 259 -6.16 12.36 -9.66
C SER A 259 -6.46 10.91 -9.26
N ALA A 260 -6.12 10.49 -8.04
CA ALA A 260 -6.49 9.20 -7.48
C ALA A 260 -7.98 9.10 -7.13
N PHE A 261 -8.68 10.24 -7.05
CA PHE A 261 -10.13 10.30 -6.75
C PHE A 261 -10.95 10.74 -7.97
N ASP A 262 -10.32 10.94 -9.12
CA ASP A 262 -10.96 11.42 -10.35
C ASP A 262 -11.64 10.27 -11.08
N ASP A 263 -12.95 10.36 -11.32
CA ASP A 263 -13.76 9.33 -11.98
C ASP A 263 -13.55 9.31 -13.50
N SER A 264 -12.91 10.37 -14.02
CA SER A 264 -12.53 10.47 -15.43
C SER A 264 -11.13 9.91 -15.71
N ASN A 265 -10.40 9.43 -14.68
CA ASN A 265 -9.09 8.84 -14.86
C ASN A 265 -9.20 7.48 -15.58
N PRO A 266 -8.70 7.35 -16.82
CA PRO A 266 -8.86 6.12 -17.58
C PRO A 266 -8.02 4.94 -17.05
N LEU A 267 -7.03 5.21 -16.18
CA LEU A 267 -6.17 4.19 -15.59
C LEU A 267 -6.83 3.49 -14.40
N GLN A 268 -7.76 4.15 -13.71
CA GLN A 268 -8.49 3.62 -12.56
C GLN A 268 -9.94 4.10 -12.61
N PRO A 269 -10.77 3.54 -13.51
CA PRO A 269 -12.10 4.05 -13.78
C PRO A 269 -13.14 3.65 -12.71
N TYR A 270 -12.82 2.72 -11.82
CA TYR A 270 -13.73 2.20 -10.79
C TYR A 270 -13.40 2.76 -9.42
N ASN A 271 -14.40 3.07 -8.59
CA ASN A 271 -14.13 3.61 -7.26
C ASN A 271 -13.54 2.55 -6.34
N SER A 272 -14.20 1.39 -6.32
CA SER A 272 -13.92 0.30 -5.38
C SER A 272 -13.93 -1.08 -6.05
N LEU A 273 -13.57 -2.11 -5.28
CA LEU A 273 -13.66 -3.51 -5.71
C LEU A 273 -15.09 -3.91 -6.09
N ASP A 274 -16.11 -3.45 -5.37
CA ASP A 274 -17.53 -3.71 -5.69
C ASP A 274 -17.94 -3.17 -7.08
N ASP A 275 -17.40 -2.01 -7.47
CA ASP A 275 -17.64 -1.44 -8.81
C ASP A 275 -16.97 -2.30 -9.90
N VAL A 276 -15.77 -2.83 -9.60
CA VAL A 276 -15.03 -3.73 -10.49
C VAL A 276 -15.79 -5.04 -10.69
N GLU A 277 -16.34 -5.63 -9.62
CA GLU A 277 -17.20 -6.82 -9.70
C GLU A 277 -18.33 -6.61 -10.72
N SER A 278 -19.05 -5.51 -10.57
CA SER A 278 -20.21 -5.19 -11.40
C SER A 278 -19.82 -5.05 -12.87
N ALA A 279 -18.75 -4.28 -13.14
CA ALA A 279 -18.33 -3.98 -14.49
C ALA A 279 -17.66 -5.17 -15.18
N ALA A 280 -16.85 -5.94 -14.47
CA ALA A 280 -16.20 -7.11 -15.02
C ALA A 280 -17.19 -8.24 -15.30
N THR A 281 -18.23 -8.40 -14.46
CA THR A 281 -19.34 -9.32 -14.74
C THR A 281 -20.04 -8.94 -16.05
N GLU A 282 -20.36 -7.66 -16.25
CA GLU A 282 -20.95 -7.19 -17.52
C GLU A 282 -20.00 -7.42 -18.71
N ALA A 283 -18.72 -7.09 -18.59
CA ALA A 283 -17.76 -7.19 -19.67
C ALA A 283 -17.42 -8.65 -20.06
N ILE A 284 -17.31 -9.55 -19.09
CA ILE A 284 -16.93 -10.95 -19.31
C ILE A 284 -18.14 -11.77 -19.78
N GLU A 285 -19.33 -11.52 -19.21
CA GLU A 285 -20.53 -12.33 -19.48
C GLU A 285 -21.42 -11.74 -20.58
N GLY A 286 -21.47 -10.41 -20.72
CA GLY A 286 -22.36 -9.70 -21.63
C GLY A 286 -21.97 -9.81 -23.11
N ASP A 287 -20.67 -9.83 -23.43
CA ASP A 287 -20.20 -9.81 -24.82
C ASP A 287 -19.87 -11.20 -25.39
N GLY A 288 -19.96 -12.27 -24.60
CA GLY A 288 -19.62 -13.64 -25.03
C GLY A 288 -18.17 -13.80 -25.51
N LEU A 289 -17.32 -12.79 -25.27
CA LEU A 289 -15.94 -12.75 -25.73
C LEU A 289 -14.95 -13.28 -24.71
N GLY A 290 -15.28 -13.33 -23.41
CA GLY A 290 -14.54 -14.05 -22.36
C GLY A 290 -13.02 -13.84 -22.30
N GLY A 291 -12.46 -12.92 -23.06
CA GLY A 291 -11.04 -12.79 -23.34
C GLY A 291 -10.81 -11.44 -24.01
N GLY A 292 -10.10 -10.56 -23.30
CA GLY A 292 -9.79 -9.21 -23.79
C GLY A 292 -9.96 -8.11 -22.75
N VAL A 293 -10.64 -8.37 -21.62
CA VAL A 293 -10.61 -7.44 -20.48
C VAL A 293 -9.20 -7.51 -19.89
N GLN A 294 -8.50 -6.37 -19.88
CA GLN A 294 -7.18 -6.27 -19.25
C GLN A 294 -7.31 -5.91 -17.78
N LEU A 295 -6.45 -6.46 -16.93
CA LEU A 295 -6.46 -6.12 -15.50
C LEU A 295 -6.20 -4.62 -15.27
N SER A 296 -5.31 -4.03 -16.07
CA SER A 296 -4.95 -2.61 -16.01
C SER A 296 -6.10 -1.65 -16.28
N VAL A 297 -7.17 -2.08 -16.97
CA VAL A 297 -8.35 -1.23 -17.26
C VAL A 297 -9.50 -1.46 -16.28
N ILE A 298 -9.34 -2.37 -15.32
CA ILE A 298 -10.33 -2.66 -14.28
C ILE A 298 -9.81 -2.43 -12.86
N LEU A 299 -8.69 -1.73 -12.72
CA LEU A 299 -8.19 -1.37 -11.41
C LEU A 299 -9.15 -0.40 -10.70
N PRO A 300 -9.48 -0.65 -9.42
CA PRO A 300 -10.18 0.34 -8.62
C PRO A 300 -9.21 1.44 -8.20
N ARG A 301 -9.73 2.62 -7.91
CA ARG A 301 -8.95 3.76 -7.41
C ARG A 301 -8.32 3.49 -6.05
N SER A 302 -8.99 2.68 -5.23
CA SER A 302 -8.47 2.15 -3.97
C SER A 302 -7.13 1.41 -4.10
N ALA A 303 -6.84 0.83 -5.28
CA ALA A 303 -5.58 0.16 -5.55
C ALA A 303 -4.36 1.09 -5.44
N SER A 304 -4.54 2.40 -5.64
CA SER A 304 -3.49 3.39 -5.40
C SER A 304 -3.09 3.43 -3.91
N LEU A 305 -4.05 3.41 -2.98
CA LEU A 305 -3.73 3.38 -1.55
C LEU A 305 -3.04 2.05 -1.18
N TYR A 306 -3.52 0.94 -1.73
CA TYR A 306 -2.91 -0.37 -1.54
C TYR A 306 -1.44 -0.37 -1.98
N HIS A 307 -1.17 0.17 -3.16
CA HIS A 307 0.18 0.33 -3.70
C HIS A 307 1.07 1.17 -2.76
N GLU A 308 0.63 2.35 -2.32
CA GLU A 308 1.46 3.22 -1.49
C GLU A 308 1.79 2.65 -0.11
N ILE A 309 0.91 1.81 0.46
CA ILE A 309 1.17 1.16 1.75
C ILE A 309 2.33 0.16 1.64
N TRP A 310 2.54 -0.48 0.47
CA TRP A 310 3.70 -1.36 0.27
C TRP A 310 5.01 -0.62 0.47
N HIS A 311 5.14 0.56 -0.15
CA HIS A 311 6.32 1.41 0.06
C HIS A 311 6.50 1.79 1.53
N MET A 312 5.40 2.10 2.22
CA MET A 312 5.44 2.53 3.62
C MET A 312 5.91 1.42 4.56
N VAL A 313 5.37 0.20 4.41
CA VAL A 313 5.60 -0.90 5.37
C VAL A 313 6.88 -1.68 5.09
N THR A 314 7.42 -1.59 3.86
CA THR A 314 8.61 -2.34 3.43
C THR A 314 9.87 -1.48 3.23
N PHE A 315 9.79 -0.15 3.38
CA PHE A 315 10.95 0.72 3.26
C PHE A 315 11.25 1.56 4.50
N TRP A 316 12.51 1.64 4.90
CA TRP A 316 12.91 2.46 6.05
C TRP A 316 14.39 2.92 6.06
N TYR A 317 14.61 4.10 6.64
CA TYR A 317 15.94 4.65 6.95
C TYR A 317 16.17 4.74 8.47
N ASP A 318 17.38 4.42 8.94
CA ASP A 318 17.84 4.85 10.27
C ASP A 318 19.21 5.52 10.18
N SER A 319 19.29 6.73 10.76
CA SER A 319 20.53 7.47 10.96
C SER A 319 21.45 7.58 9.73
N GLY A 320 20.88 7.92 8.57
CA GLY A 320 21.65 8.14 7.32
C GLY A 320 22.24 6.87 6.71
N LYS A 321 21.80 5.69 7.17
CA LYS A 321 22.02 4.41 6.50
C LYS A 321 20.67 3.79 6.18
N GLU A 322 20.52 3.31 4.96
CA GLU A 322 19.47 2.34 4.62
C GLU A 322 19.64 1.18 5.60
N ILE A 323 18.68 0.93 6.51
CA ILE A 323 18.76 -0.27 7.33
C ILE A 323 18.34 -1.42 6.40
N ARG A 324 19.32 -1.95 5.68
CA ARG A 324 19.18 -3.21 4.92
C ARG A 324 19.18 -4.46 5.81
N ASP A 325 19.17 -4.27 7.13
CA ASP A 325 19.28 -5.37 8.09
C ASP A 325 17.89 -5.90 8.48
N ALA A 326 17.28 -6.66 7.56
CA ALA A 326 16.51 -7.89 7.85
C ALA A 326 15.85 -8.44 6.57
N GLY A 327 16.61 -9.11 5.68
CA GLY A 327 16.08 -10.12 4.73
C GLY A 327 14.98 -9.72 3.73
N SER A 328 14.62 -8.45 3.63
CA SER A 328 13.55 -7.91 2.79
C SER A 328 14.14 -6.84 1.89
N GLU A 329 14.07 -7.08 0.58
CA GLU A 329 14.37 -6.05 -0.39
C GLU A 329 13.22 -5.04 -0.39
N PHE A 330 13.57 -3.75 -0.43
CA PHE A 330 12.63 -2.64 -0.55
C PHE A 330 11.61 -2.89 -1.67
N VAL A 331 10.32 -2.81 -1.36
CA VAL A 331 9.28 -2.74 -2.41
C VAL A 331 9.18 -1.31 -2.90
N GLY A 332 9.81 -1.04 -4.04
CA GLY A 332 9.82 0.26 -4.72
C GLY A 332 8.99 0.27 -6.00
N ASP A 333 9.28 1.24 -6.86
CA ASP A 333 8.66 1.40 -8.17
C ASP A 333 9.63 1.01 -9.28
N VAL A 334 9.46 -0.20 -9.83
CA VAL A 334 10.24 -0.69 -10.97
C VAL A 334 9.52 -0.35 -12.28
N THR A 335 8.25 -0.73 -12.37
CA THR A 335 7.38 -0.43 -13.51
C THR A 335 5.90 -0.49 -13.13
N TYR A 336 5.09 0.35 -13.79
CA TYR A 336 3.64 0.41 -13.61
C TYR A 336 2.86 -0.36 -14.70
N ASP A 337 3.49 -0.60 -15.85
CA ASP A 337 2.87 -1.26 -17.00
C ASP A 337 2.67 -2.76 -16.71
N LEU A 338 1.46 -3.28 -16.89
CA LEU A 338 1.13 -4.66 -16.57
C LEU A 338 1.95 -5.66 -17.38
N GLY A 339 2.18 -5.37 -18.66
CA GLY A 339 3.00 -6.21 -19.53
C GLY A 339 4.45 -6.26 -19.05
N GLU A 340 5.01 -5.12 -18.66
CA GLU A 340 6.35 -5.07 -18.06
C GLU A 340 6.40 -5.78 -16.69
N VAL A 341 5.38 -5.62 -15.84
CA VAL A 341 5.27 -6.32 -14.55
C VAL A 341 5.34 -7.84 -14.72
N LEU A 342 4.56 -8.41 -15.64
CA LEU A 342 4.53 -9.85 -15.91
C LEU A 342 5.86 -10.38 -16.48
N ASN A 343 6.77 -9.50 -16.92
CA ASN A 343 8.09 -9.85 -17.44
C ASN A 343 9.22 -9.66 -16.43
N LEU A 344 8.95 -9.19 -15.20
CA LEU A 344 9.97 -8.97 -14.18
C LEU A 344 10.56 -10.27 -13.62
N GLY A 345 9.79 -11.36 -13.59
CA GLY A 345 10.16 -12.56 -12.85
C GLY A 345 10.32 -12.25 -11.37
N THR A 346 11.44 -12.66 -10.74
CA THR A 346 11.69 -12.42 -9.32
C THR A 346 11.94 -10.96 -8.96
N GLU A 347 12.33 -10.11 -9.93
CA GLU A 347 12.34 -8.65 -9.73
C GLU A 347 10.95 -8.07 -9.41
N GLY A 348 9.88 -8.84 -9.63
CA GLY A 348 8.53 -8.47 -9.20
C GLY A 348 8.38 -8.32 -7.68
N ILE A 349 9.24 -8.97 -6.88
CA ILE A 349 9.20 -8.94 -5.41
C ILE A 349 9.55 -7.55 -4.86
N VAL A 350 10.31 -6.75 -5.61
CA VAL A 350 10.69 -5.38 -5.23
C VAL A 350 9.82 -4.31 -5.88
N ASN A 351 8.68 -4.70 -6.47
CA ASN A 351 7.82 -3.80 -7.22
C ASN A 351 6.41 -3.73 -6.61
N ALA A 352 6.02 -2.59 -6.05
CA ALA A 352 4.71 -2.42 -5.38
C ALA A 352 3.54 -2.71 -6.34
N GLN A 353 3.72 -2.35 -7.61
CA GLN A 353 2.74 -2.63 -8.65
C GLN A 353 2.48 -4.14 -8.85
N SER A 354 3.50 -4.99 -8.69
CA SER A 354 3.34 -6.45 -8.81
C SER A 354 2.41 -6.99 -7.73
N TYR A 355 2.56 -6.53 -6.48
CA TYR A 355 1.66 -6.89 -5.39
C TYR A 355 0.23 -6.40 -5.62
N MET A 356 0.07 -5.17 -6.11
CA MET A 356 -1.23 -4.62 -6.43
C MET A 356 -1.96 -5.45 -7.50
N TYR A 357 -1.32 -5.74 -8.62
CA TYR A 357 -1.93 -6.58 -9.67
C TYR A 357 -2.20 -8.00 -9.20
N PHE A 358 -1.24 -8.61 -8.47
CA PHE A 358 -1.40 -9.94 -7.90
C PHE A 358 -2.63 -10.02 -6.97
N ALA A 359 -2.75 -9.08 -6.03
CA ALA A 359 -3.82 -9.07 -5.05
C ALA A 359 -5.19 -8.90 -5.72
N VAL A 360 -5.31 -7.97 -6.69
CA VAL A 360 -6.56 -7.78 -7.45
C VAL A 360 -6.87 -9.02 -8.29
N ALA A 361 -5.87 -9.66 -8.93
CA ALA A 361 -6.08 -10.88 -9.70
C ALA A 361 -6.56 -12.05 -8.84
N TYR A 362 -5.96 -12.26 -7.66
CA TYR A 362 -6.39 -13.32 -6.75
C TYR A 362 -7.74 -13.02 -6.10
N TRP A 363 -7.97 -11.79 -5.63
CA TRP A 363 -9.28 -11.34 -5.17
C TRP A 363 -10.35 -11.60 -6.23
N PHE A 364 -10.10 -11.21 -7.48
CA PHE A 364 -11.05 -11.41 -8.59
C PHE A 364 -11.40 -12.88 -8.81
N TYR A 365 -10.41 -13.77 -8.72
CA TYR A 365 -10.64 -15.22 -8.81
C TYR A 365 -11.53 -15.73 -7.67
N ALA A 366 -11.14 -15.41 -6.44
CA ALA A 366 -11.70 -16.02 -5.25
C ALA A 366 -13.06 -15.39 -4.85
N SER A 367 -13.31 -14.13 -5.18
CA SER A 367 -14.62 -13.49 -5.04
C SER A 367 -15.63 -14.00 -6.07
N ARG A 368 -15.21 -14.30 -7.31
CA ARG A 368 -16.09 -14.88 -8.36
C ARG A 368 -16.71 -16.22 -7.99
N THR A 369 -16.03 -17.02 -7.16
CA THR A 369 -16.63 -18.26 -6.64
C THR A 369 -17.80 -17.99 -5.71
N ASP A 370 -17.78 -16.87 -4.99
CA ASP A 370 -18.86 -16.42 -4.10
C ASP A 370 -19.99 -15.73 -4.88
N TRP A 371 -19.69 -15.11 -6.01
CA TRP A 371 -20.68 -14.47 -6.90
C TRP A 371 -21.59 -15.47 -7.65
N GLY A 372 -21.27 -16.77 -7.59
CA GLY A 372 -22.07 -17.82 -8.25
C GLY A 372 -21.97 -17.83 -9.78
N THR A 373 -20.90 -17.25 -10.33
CA THR A 373 -20.67 -17.18 -11.79
C THR A 373 -20.18 -18.53 -12.35
N GLU A 374 -20.60 -18.89 -13.57
CA GLU A 374 -20.25 -20.19 -14.18
C GLU A 374 -18.79 -20.25 -14.71
N VAL A 375 -18.14 -19.10 -14.87
CA VAL A 375 -16.79 -18.99 -15.45
C VAL A 375 -15.82 -18.45 -14.40
N ALA A 376 -15.21 -19.36 -13.64
CA ALA A 376 -14.05 -19.04 -12.82
C ALA A 376 -12.85 -18.72 -13.73
N GLY A 377 -12.08 -17.69 -13.39
CA GLY A 377 -10.91 -17.25 -14.16
C GLY A 377 -10.18 -16.11 -13.46
N THR A 378 -9.01 -15.74 -13.97
CA THR A 378 -8.19 -14.63 -13.45
C THR A 378 -7.20 -14.14 -14.50
N PHE A 379 -6.31 -13.24 -14.11
CA PHE A 379 -5.36 -12.53 -14.96
C PHE A 379 -3.95 -13.08 -14.75
N PHE A 380 -3.68 -14.27 -15.31
CA PHE A 380 -2.32 -14.83 -15.36
C PHE A 380 -1.47 -14.16 -16.44
N THR A 381 -2.13 -13.59 -17.45
CA THR A 381 -1.55 -12.72 -18.46
C THR A 381 -2.18 -11.33 -18.34
N GLU A 382 -1.89 -10.44 -19.28
CA GLU A 382 -2.49 -9.10 -19.29
C GLU A 382 -4.02 -9.14 -19.34
N THR A 383 -4.61 -10.20 -19.89
CA THR A 383 -6.06 -10.36 -20.09
C THR A 383 -6.67 -11.44 -19.22
N PHE A 384 -7.96 -11.32 -18.94
CA PHE A 384 -8.73 -12.35 -18.25
C PHE A 384 -8.65 -13.69 -18.99
N GLU A 385 -8.36 -14.75 -18.25
CA GLU A 385 -8.29 -16.12 -18.73
C GLU A 385 -9.24 -17.03 -17.93
N PRO A 386 -10.23 -17.66 -18.58
CA PRO A 386 -11.07 -18.65 -17.94
C PRO A 386 -10.29 -19.89 -17.52
N TRP A 387 -10.58 -20.42 -16.33
CA TRP A 387 -9.96 -21.62 -15.77
C TRP A 387 -10.11 -22.86 -16.66
N THR A 388 -11.12 -22.91 -17.53
CA THR A 388 -11.30 -24.03 -18.48
C THR A 388 -10.17 -24.15 -19.51
N TYR A 389 -9.31 -23.14 -19.65
CA TYR A 389 -8.18 -23.11 -20.58
C TYR A 389 -6.82 -23.35 -19.89
N ILE A 390 -6.82 -23.73 -18.60
CA ILE A 390 -5.69 -23.68 -17.66
C ILE A 390 -5.46 -25.04 -17.00
#